data_AF-A0A926CJY3-F1
#
_entry.id   AF-A0A926CJY3-F1
#
_cell.length_a   1.000
_cell.length_b   1.000
_cell.length_c   1.000
_cell.angle_alpha   90.00
_cell.angle_beta   90.00
_cell.angle_gamma   90.00
#
_symmetry.space_group_name_H-M   'P 1'
#
loop_
_entity.id
_entity.type
_entity.pdbx_description
1 polymer ?
#
loop_
_entity_poly.entity_id
_entity_poly.type
_entity_poly.pdbx_seq_one_letter_code
_entity_poly.pdbx_strand_id
1 'polypeptide(L)'
;MTAEQTQKLPPLILHPFSDSASPEKLVQGSRASLMLQGILPQEDLSFIELEEILLEGRVCEIRMLYYVGKDLLRWIEQCVECTGSAEMEQNSSGVEPQTFAALLIDEAPIAVREKLRAWGVQDYKSIFARALGLNAIFADAPSKGQLAGEFIRNYHQYSDQMYTTWQRSQAYAKAAPDSFDFDLYASAEYSRMLERQWSEE
;
A
#
# COMPACT_ATOMS: atom_id res chain seq x y z
N MET A 1 -8.30 36.33 -9.01
CA MET A 1 -7.79 35.20 -8.21
C MET A 1 -8.98 34.48 -7.64
N THR A 2 -9.53 33.52 -8.40
CA THR A 2 -10.55 32.60 -7.91
C THR A 2 -9.88 31.66 -6.92
N ALA A 3 -10.47 31.45 -5.74
CA ALA A 3 -9.97 30.48 -4.77
C ALA A 3 -9.83 29.12 -5.47
N GLU A 4 -8.64 28.53 -5.44
CA GLU A 4 -8.43 27.16 -5.93
C GLU A 4 -9.35 26.24 -5.13
N GLN A 5 -10.32 25.64 -5.82
CA GLN A 5 -11.31 24.78 -5.19
C GLN A 5 -10.69 23.38 -5.09
N THR A 6 -10.37 22.95 -3.86
CA THR A 6 -9.85 21.60 -3.60
C THR A 6 -10.86 20.55 -4.07
N GLN A 7 -10.42 19.65 -4.94
CA GLN A 7 -11.25 18.60 -5.51
C GLN A 7 -11.32 17.38 -4.57
N LYS A 8 -12.53 16.89 -4.31
CA LYS A 8 -12.73 15.66 -3.52
C LYS A 8 -12.59 14.42 -4.40
N LEU A 9 -11.66 13.55 -4.02
CA LEU A 9 -11.48 12.22 -4.61
C LEU A 9 -12.29 11.16 -3.82
N PRO A 10 -12.54 9.98 -4.41
CA PRO A 10 -13.11 8.86 -3.69
C PRO A 10 -12.30 8.51 -2.43
N PRO A 11 -12.94 7.95 -1.38
CA PRO A 11 -12.22 7.51 -0.20
C PRO A 11 -11.33 6.31 -0.52
N LEU A 12 -10.13 6.28 0.06
CA LEU A 12 -9.26 5.10 0.04
C LEU A 12 -9.71 4.11 1.11
N ILE A 13 -10.09 2.90 0.71
CA ILE A 13 -10.56 1.85 1.62
C ILE A 13 -9.54 0.71 1.64
N LEU A 14 -8.96 0.45 2.81
CA LEU A 14 -8.02 -0.65 3.01
C LEU A 14 -8.71 -1.83 3.71
N HIS A 15 -8.56 -3.02 3.13
CA HIS A 15 -9.07 -4.25 3.68
C HIS A 15 -8.02 -4.91 4.57
N PRO A 16 -8.35 -5.29 5.81
CA PRO A 16 -7.44 -6.03 6.66
C PRO A 16 -7.12 -7.40 6.03
N PHE A 17 -5.86 -7.79 6.10
CA PHE A 17 -5.44 -9.12 5.68
C PHE A 17 -5.99 -10.15 6.69
N SER A 18 -6.85 -11.06 6.23
CA SER A 18 -7.69 -11.93 7.07
C SER A 18 -7.08 -13.31 7.38
N ASP A 19 -5.82 -13.55 7.02
CA ASP A 19 -5.15 -14.80 7.40
C ASP A 19 -4.81 -14.77 8.90
N SER A 20 -5.48 -15.60 9.69
CA SER A 20 -5.40 -15.59 11.16
C SER A 20 -4.00 -15.91 11.69
N ALA A 21 -3.17 -16.62 10.93
CA ALA A 21 -1.79 -16.92 11.30
C ALA A 21 -0.80 -15.82 10.88
N SER A 22 -1.26 -14.77 10.17
CA SER A 22 -0.37 -13.77 9.57
C SER A 22 0.39 -12.90 10.58
N PRO A 23 -0.22 -12.35 11.65
CA PRO A 23 0.50 -11.43 12.53
C PRO A 23 1.62 -12.16 13.30
N GLU A 24 1.35 -13.38 13.74
CA GLU A 24 2.33 -14.22 14.44
C GLU A 24 3.53 -14.55 13.54
N LYS A 25 3.28 -14.96 12.29
CA LYS A 25 4.34 -15.25 11.31
C LYS A 25 5.20 -14.03 11.00
N LEU A 26 4.61 -12.84 10.92
CA LEU A 26 5.36 -11.59 10.70
C LEU A 26 6.29 -11.28 11.88
N VAL A 27 5.78 -11.43 13.11
CA VAL A 27 6.56 -11.21 14.33
C VAL A 27 7.70 -12.24 14.43
N GLN A 28 7.39 -13.52 14.21
CA GLN A 28 8.38 -14.60 14.24
C GLN A 28 9.45 -14.42 13.16
N GLY A 29 9.07 -14.10 11.92
CA GLY A 29 10.02 -13.83 10.83
C GLY A 29 10.91 -12.62 11.11
N SER A 30 10.35 -11.55 11.69
CA SER A 30 11.13 -10.38 12.11
C SER A 30 12.13 -10.73 13.21
N ARG A 31 11.71 -11.52 14.20
CA ARG A 31 12.57 -12.01 15.29
C ARG A 31 13.69 -12.91 14.75
N ALA A 32 13.37 -13.83 13.85
CA ALA A 32 14.34 -14.71 13.20
C ALA A 32 15.37 -13.90 12.40
N SER A 33 14.95 -12.83 11.70
CA SER A 33 15.86 -11.92 11.01
C SER A 33 16.88 -11.29 11.95
N LEU A 34 16.44 -10.84 13.14
CA LEU A 34 17.32 -10.22 14.14
C LEU A 34 18.27 -11.23 14.77
N MET A 35 17.85 -12.48 14.97
CA MET A 35 18.71 -13.57 15.45
C MET A 35 19.79 -13.91 14.41
N LEU A 36 19.41 -14.04 13.13
CA LEU A 36 20.35 -14.31 12.03
C LEU A 36 21.39 -13.19 11.84
N GLN A 37 21.05 -11.95 12.19
CA GLN A 37 21.96 -10.80 12.19
C GLN A 37 22.83 -10.70 13.46
N GLY A 38 22.62 -11.57 14.45
CA GLY A 38 23.32 -11.53 15.73
C GLY A 38 22.89 -10.41 16.67
N ILE A 39 21.76 -9.75 16.40
CA ILE A 39 21.20 -8.68 17.24
C ILE A 39 20.46 -9.27 18.44
N LEU A 40 19.75 -10.37 18.23
CA LEU A 40 19.10 -11.15 19.30
C LEU A 40 19.89 -12.44 19.57
N PRO A 41 19.88 -12.95 20.81
CA PRO A 41 20.50 -14.23 21.11
C PRO A 41 19.83 -15.34 20.29
N GLN A 42 20.65 -16.21 19.72
CA GLN A 42 20.17 -17.41 19.06
C GLN A 42 19.63 -18.34 20.14
N GLU A 43 18.33 -18.64 20.08
CA GLU A 43 17.71 -19.69 20.89
C GLU A 43 18.23 -21.07 20.43
N ASP A 44 17.71 -22.19 20.95
CA ASP A 44 18.11 -23.56 20.54
C ASP A 44 17.78 -23.92 19.07
N LEU A 45 17.49 -22.92 18.23
CA LEU A 45 17.17 -23.04 16.82
C LEU A 45 18.44 -23.01 15.97
N SER A 46 18.54 -23.95 15.05
CA SER A 46 19.58 -23.98 14.02
C SER A 46 19.41 -22.83 13.01
N PHE A 47 20.48 -22.56 12.26
CA PHE A 47 20.44 -21.57 11.18
C PHE A 47 19.36 -21.88 10.13
N ILE A 48 19.19 -23.16 9.77
CA ILE A 48 18.21 -23.60 8.77
C ILE A 48 16.79 -23.35 9.27
N GLU A 49 16.50 -23.65 10.53
CA GLU A 49 15.18 -23.41 11.12
C GLU A 49 14.85 -21.91 11.18
N LEU A 50 15.81 -21.07 11.57
CA LEU A 50 15.64 -19.62 11.56
C LEU A 50 15.43 -19.08 10.15
N GLU A 51 16.12 -19.67 9.17
CA GLU A 51 15.98 -19.30 7.76
C GLU A 51 14.58 -19.64 7.23
N GLU A 52 14.03 -20.80 7.59
CA GLU A 52 12.67 -21.18 7.22
C GLU A 52 11.62 -20.26 7.86
N ILE A 53 11.75 -19.97 9.16
CA ILE A 53 10.87 -19.05 9.89
C ILE A 53 10.89 -17.65 9.26
N LEU A 54 12.08 -17.16 8.92
CA LEU A 54 12.25 -15.88 8.21
C LEU A 54 11.50 -15.89 6.88
N LEU A 55 11.72 -16.90 6.04
CA LEU A 55 11.10 -16.98 4.71
C LEU A 55 9.56 -17.06 4.82
N GLU A 56 9.03 -17.77 5.80
CA GLU A 56 7.58 -17.85 6.02
C GLU A 56 6.96 -16.51 6.44
N GLY A 57 7.63 -15.79 7.34
CA GLY A 57 7.24 -14.43 7.70
C GLY A 57 7.24 -13.50 6.48
N ARG A 58 8.28 -13.59 5.64
CA ARG A 58 8.40 -12.76 4.42
C ARG A 58 7.37 -13.10 3.36
N VAL A 59 7.03 -14.37 3.15
CA VAL A 59 5.93 -14.74 2.25
C VAL A 59 4.60 -14.16 2.75
N CYS A 60 4.37 -14.21 4.06
CA CYS A 60 3.19 -13.60 4.65
C CYS A 60 3.14 -12.09 4.40
N GLU A 61 4.27 -11.41 4.57
CA GLU A 61 4.42 -9.97 4.32
C GLU A 61 4.17 -9.61 2.84
N ILE A 62 4.76 -10.37 1.91
CA ILE A 62 4.56 -10.19 0.46
C ILE A 62 3.07 -10.30 0.11
N ARG A 63 2.37 -11.29 0.66
CA ARG A 63 0.93 -11.46 0.41
C ARG A 63 0.12 -10.32 1.00
N MET A 64 0.42 -9.89 2.22
CA MET A 64 -0.23 -8.72 2.84
C MET A 64 -0.06 -7.47 1.97
N LEU A 65 1.17 -7.17 1.54
CA LEU A 65 1.48 -6.04 0.67
C LEU A 65 0.81 -6.15 -0.70
N TYR A 66 0.69 -7.35 -1.26
CA TYR A 66 -0.05 -7.57 -2.50
C TYR A 66 -1.51 -7.12 -2.36
N TYR A 67 -2.22 -7.53 -1.30
CA TYR A 67 -3.62 -7.12 -1.10
C TYR A 67 -3.78 -5.62 -0.79
N VAL A 68 -2.86 -5.04 -0.02
CA VAL A 68 -2.82 -3.58 0.15
C VAL A 68 -2.70 -2.92 -1.22
N GLY A 69 -1.78 -3.38 -2.07
CA GLY A 69 -1.57 -2.80 -3.40
C GLY A 69 -2.78 -2.98 -4.32
N LYS A 70 -3.57 -4.05 -4.19
CA LYS A 70 -4.84 -4.20 -4.90
C LYS A 70 -5.85 -3.10 -4.53
N ASP A 71 -5.93 -2.76 -3.24
CA ASP A 71 -6.80 -1.67 -2.79
C ASP A 71 -6.29 -0.30 -3.27
N LEU A 72 -4.96 -0.09 -3.25
CA LEU A 72 -4.36 1.15 -3.76
C LEU A 72 -4.59 1.33 -5.25
N LEU A 73 -4.37 0.27 -6.06
CA LEU A 73 -4.58 0.32 -7.50
C LEU A 73 -6.05 0.59 -7.84
N ARG A 74 -6.98 -0.08 -7.15
CA ARG A 74 -8.42 0.16 -7.34
C ARG A 74 -8.79 1.62 -7.04
N TRP A 75 -8.23 2.18 -5.97
CA TRP A 75 -8.46 3.59 -5.63
C TRP A 75 -7.85 4.55 -6.67
N ILE A 76 -6.65 4.25 -7.18
CA ILE A 76 -6.01 5.04 -8.25
C ILE A 76 -6.88 5.01 -9.52
N GLU A 77 -7.39 3.84 -9.92
CA GLU A 77 -8.30 3.68 -11.06
C GLU A 77 -9.54 4.56 -10.88
N GLN A 78 -10.18 4.52 -9.71
CA GLN A 78 -11.34 5.35 -9.39
C GLN A 78 -11.03 6.85 -9.45
N CYS A 79 -9.84 7.29 -9.03
CA CYS A 79 -9.43 8.69 -9.11
C CYS A 79 -9.26 9.16 -10.56
N VAL A 80 -8.67 8.32 -11.42
CA VAL A 80 -8.56 8.61 -12.86
C VAL A 80 -9.94 8.72 -13.50
N GLU A 81 -10.84 7.79 -13.20
CA GLU A 81 -12.22 7.80 -13.71
C GLU A 81 -12.98 9.08 -13.28
N CYS A 82 -12.87 9.48 -12.01
CA CYS A 82 -13.53 10.68 -11.50
C CYS A 82 -13.00 11.96 -12.15
N THR A 83 -11.69 12.06 -12.40
CA THR A 83 -11.07 13.24 -13.01
C THR A 83 -11.22 13.32 -14.54
N GLY A 84 -11.51 12.19 -15.20
CA GLY A 84 -11.75 12.11 -16.64
C GLY A 84 -13.19 12.42 -17.08
N SER A 85 -14.10 12.75 -16.16
CA SER A 85 -15.49 13.08 -16.50
C SER A 85 -15.62 14.47 -17.14
N ALA A 86 -16.56 14.64 -18.09
CA ALA A 86 -16.71 15.82 -18.96
C ALA A 86 -16.89 17.19 -18.23
N GLU A 87 -17.30 17.20 -16.96
CA GLU A 87 -17.38 18.42 -16.14
C GLU A 87 -16.00 18.89 -15.62
N MET A 88 -14.97 18.05 -15.72
CA MET A 88 -13.65 18.23 -15.11
C MET A 88 -12.48 18.25 -16.13
N GLU A 89 -12.77 18.10 -17.42
CA GLU A 89 -11.77 18.05 -18.51
C GLU A 89 -10.91 19.32 -18.64
N GLN A 90 -11.39 20.48 -18.17
CA GLN A 90 -10.66 21.74 -18.30
C GLN A 90 -9.33 21.77 -17.51
N ASN A 91 -9.17 20.91 -16.49
CA ASN A 91 -8.00 20.88 -15.60
C ASN A 91 -7.22 19.55 -15.60
N SER A 92 -7.68 18.51 -16.31
CA SER A 92 -7.15 17.14 -16.21
C SER A 92 -6.05 16.78 -17.22
N SER A 93 -5.50 17.75 -17.96
CA SER A 93 -4.44 17.45 -18.95
C SER A 93 -3.19 16.89 -18.26
N GLY A 94 -2.79 15.67 -18.62
CA GLY A 94 -1.61 15.00 -18.06
C GLY A 94 -1.83 14.30 -16.72
N VAL A 95 -3.08 14.16 -16.25
CA VAL A 95 -3.40 13.32 -15.09
C VAL A 95 -3.35 11.86 -15.50
N GLU A 96 -2.35 11.16 -14.96
CA GLU A 96 -2.16 9.72 -15.12
C GLU A 96 -2.32 8.99 -13.77
N PRO A 97 -2.45 7.65 -13.75
CA PRO A 97 -2.40 6.85 -12.52
C PRO A 97 -1.21 7.21 -11.59
N GLN A 98 -0.06 7.52 -12.19
CA GLN A 98 1.16 7.95 -11.48
C GLN A 98 0.96 9.25 -10.68
N THR A 99 0.05 10.13 -11.11
CA THR A 99 -0.34 11.35 -10.39
C THR A 99 -0.91 11.01 -9.02
N PHE A 100 -1.85 10.07 -8.98
CA PHE A 100 -2.52 9.68 -7.74
C PHE A 100 -1.63 8.80 -6.86
N ALA A 101 -0.77 7.97 -7.46
CA ALA A 101 0.26 7.28 -6.70
C ALA A 101 1.24 8.27 -6.03
N ALA A 102 1.69 9.31 -6.74
CA ALA A 102 2.52 10.36 -6.16
C ALA A 102 1.77 11.15 -5.08
N LEU A 103 0.50 11.50 -5.31
CA LEU A 103 -0.34 12.14 -4.30
C LEU A 103 -0.42 11.27 -3.03
N LEU A 104 -0.74 9.98 -3.17
CA LEU A 104 -0.90 9.07 -2.05
C LEU A 104 0.41 8.83 -1.28
N ILE A 105 1.55 8.74 -1.97
CA ILE A 105 2.84 8.39 -1.36
C ILE A 105 3.55 9.65 -0.86
N ASP A 106 3.65 10.70 -1.68
CA ASP A 106 4.48 11.86 -1.39
C ASP A 106 3.71 12.99 -0.70
N GLU A 107 2.50 13.27 -1.19
CA GLU A 107 1.72 14.48 -0.87
C GLU A 107 0.35 14.17 -0.22
N ALA A 108 0.27 13.07 0.54
CA ALA A 108 -1.01 12.65 1.11
C ALA A 108 -1.61 13.73 2.02
N PRO A 109 -2.95 13.96 1.97
CA PRO A 109 -3.63 14.90 2.85
C PRO A 109 -3.26 14.69 4.32
N ILE A 110 -3.21 15.77 5.10
CA ILE A 110 -2.82 15.73 6.52
C ILE A 110 -3.65 14.69 7.29
N ALA A 111 -4.97 14.69 7.08
CA ALA A 111 -5.89 13.76 7.74
C ALA A 111 -5.54 12.28 7.45
N VAL A 112 -5.14 11.96 6.22
CA VAL A 112 -4.72 10.60 5.83
C VAL A 112 -3.42 10.20 6.54
N ARG A 113 -2.44 11.11 6.57
CA ARG A 113 -1.15 10.88 7.26
C ARG A 113 -1.33 10.68 8.77
N GLU A 114 -2.17 11.50 9.39
CA GLU A 114 -2.49 11.39 10.81
C GLU A 114 -3.23 10.09 11.13
N LYS A 115 -4.16 9.67 10.27
CA LYS A 115 -4.90 8.42 10.43
C LYS A 115 -3.99 7.19 10.30
N LEU A 116 -3.09 7.17 9.32
CA LEU A 116 -2.07 6.11 9.19
C LEU A 116 -1.17 6.04 10.42
N ARG A 117 -0.74 7.19 10.94
CA ARG A 117 0.06 7.25 12.18
C ARG A 117 -0.74 6.73 13.38
N ALA A 118 -2.02 7.07 13.49
CA ALA A 118 -2.89 6.58 14.55
C ALA A 118 -3.12 5.06 14.48
N TRP A 119 -3.07 4.46 13.28
CA TRP A 119 -3.06 3.01 13.08
C TRP A 119 -1.70 2.36 13.34
N GLY A 120 -0.68 3.13 13.73
CA GLY A 120 0.67 2.62 14.00
C GLY A 120 1.54 2.43 12.74
N VAL A 121 1.09 2.92 11.58
CA VAL A 121 1.85 2.84 10.31
C VAL A 121 2.87 3.98 10.26
N GLN A 122 4.14 3.68 10.53
CA GLN A 122 5.19 4.71 10.61
C GLN A 122 5.79 5.08 9.24
N ASP A 123 6.01 4.09 8.37
CA ASP A 123 6.62 4.28 7.04
C ASP A 123 5.66 3.87 5.92
N TYR A 124 4.50 4.55 5.87
CA TYR A 124 3.48 4.24 4.89
C TYR A 124 3.98 4.45 3.44
N LYS A 125 4.94 5.38 3.24
CA LYS A 125 5.49 5.68 1.91
C LYS A 125 6.16 4.45 1.31
N SER A 126 7.08 3.83 2.03
CA SER A 126 7.73 2.59 1.56
C SER A 126 6.74 1.42 1.49
N ILE A 127 5.79 1.32 2.42
CA ILE A 127 4.77 0.25 2.37
C ILE A 127 3.94 0.36 1.09
N PHE A 128 3.41 1.54 0.78
CA PHE A 128 2.57 1.77 -0.40
C PHE A 128 3.36 1.65 -1.71
N ALA A 129 4.58 2.20 -1.77
CA ALA A 129 5.46 2.01 -2.91
C ALA A 129 5.72 0.51 -3.19
N ARG A 130 6.07 -0.27 -2.17
CA ARG A 130 6.28 -1.72 -2.31
C ARG A 130 5.02 -2.45 -2.73
N ALA A 131 3.88 -2.09 -2.13
CA ALA A 131 2.59 -2.69 -2.45
C ALA A 131 2.21 -2.49 -3.92
N LEU A 132 2.37 -1.26 -4.44
CA LEU A 132 2.18 -0.96 -5.86
C LEU A 132 3.19 -1.72 -6.74
N GLY A 133 4.47 -1.69 -6.38
CA GLY A 133 5.53 -2.39 -7.09
C GLY A 133 5.33 -3.91 -7.17
N LEU A 134 4.83 -4.54 -6.10
CA LEU A 134 4.49 -5.97 -6.10
C LEU A 134 3.36 -6.30 -7.07
N ASN A 135 2.34 -5.44 -7.17
CA ASN A 135 1.23 -5.65 -8.09
C ASN A 135 1.64 -5.46 -9.56
N ALA A 136 2.79 -4.84 -9.85
CA ALA A 136 3.37 -4.84 -11.19
C ALA A 136 4.07 -6.17 -11.55
N ILE A 137 4.42 -6.99 -10.55
CA ILE A 137 5.12 -8.27 -10.73
C ILE A 137 4.14 -9.44 -10.81
N PHE A 138 3.12 -9.43 -9.95
CA PHE A 138 2.21 -10.56 -9.77
C PHE A 138 0.80 -10.25 -10.22
N ALA A 139 0.21 -11.14 -11.02
CA ALA A 139 -1.21 -11.08 -11.37
C ALA A 139 -2.12 -11.43 -10.17
N ASP A 140 -1.69 -12.43 -9.38
CA ASP A 140 -2.39 -12.96 -8.20
C ASP A 140 -1.47 -13.02 -6.98
N ALA A 141 -2.03 -13.08 -5.77
CA ALA A 141 -1.24 -13.19 -4.55
C ALA A 141 -0.33 -14.44 -4.58
N PRO A 142 1.00 -14.29 -4.52
CA PRO A 142 1.90 -15.43 -4.72
C PRO A 142 1.89 -16.40 -3.54
N SER A 143 1.94 -17.69 -3.83
CA SER A 143 2.16 -18.75 -2.84
C SER A 143 3.66 -19.01 -2.63
N LYS A 144 4.02 -19.59 -1.48
CA LYS A 144 5.42 -19.93 -1.13
C LYS A 144 6.13 -20.72 -2.25
N GLY A 145 5.43 -21.68 -2.86
CA GLY A 145 5.99 -22.53 -3.93
C GLY A 145 6.27 -21.82 -5.26
N GLN A 146 5.74 -20.61 -5.46
CA GLN A 146 5.97 -19.82 -6.67
C GLN A 146 7.16 -18.86 -6.52
N LEU A 147 7.68 -18.68 -5.31
CA LEU A 147 8.69 -17.68 -5.01
C LEU A 147 10.05 -18.34 -4.76
N ALA A 148 11.07 -17.85 -5.47
CA ALA A 148 12.45 -18.23 -5.18
C ALA A 148 12.87 -17.67 -3.81
N GLY A 149 13.65 -18.43 -3.04
CA GLY A 149 14.14 -17.99 -1.72
C GLY A 149 14.89 -16.66 -1.78
N GLU A 150 15.69 -16.44 -2.82
CA GLU A 150 16.40 -15.17 -3.04
C GLU A 150 15.45 -13.99 -3.28
N PHE A 151 14.36 -14.20 -4.03
CA PHE A 151 13.32 -13.20 -4.20
C PHE A 151 12.66 -12.88 -2.86
N ILE A 152 12.31 -13.89 -2.06
CA ILE A 152 11.66 -13.70 -0.75
C ILE A 152 12.55 -12.86 0.18
N ARG A 153 13.87 -13.06 0.17
CA ARG A 153 14.81 -12.26 0.99
C ARG A 153 14.87 -10.80 0.56
N ASN A 154 14.84 -10.57 -0.74
CA ASN A 154 15.12 -9.27 -1.34
C ASN A 154 13.87 -8.62 -1.96
N TYR A 155 12.66 -9.10 -1.66
CA TYR A 155 11.42 -8.68 -2.31
C TYR A 155 11.25 -7.16 -2.30
N HIS A 156 11.59 -6.51 -1.18
CA HIS A 156 11.54 -5.06 -1.02
C HIS A 156 12.34 -4.32 -2.10
N GLN A 157 13.55 -4.79 -2.45
CA GLN A 157 14.38 -4.16 -3.49
C GLN A 157 13.74 -4.28 -4.87
N TYR A 158 13.21 -5.47 -5.18
CA TYR A 158 12.51 -5.69 -6.45
C TYR A 158 11.24 -4.83 -6.53
N SER A 159 10.44 -4.80 -5.48
CA SER A 159 9.20 -4.01 -5.42
C SER A 159 9.46 -2.51 -5.50
N ASP A 160 10.44 -2.00 -4.74
CA ASP A 160 10.82 -0.59 -4.76
C ASP A 160 11.29 -0.16 -6.15
N GLN A 161 12.07 -1.01 -6.83
CA GLN A 161 12.54 -0.77 -8.19
C GLN A 161 11.41 -0.84 -9.23
N MET A 162 10.47 -1.77 -9.09
CA MET A 162 9.31 -1.87 -9.98
C MET A 162 8.41 -0.66 -9.85
N TYR A 163 8.11 -0.21 -8.63
CA TYR A 163 7.38 1.02 -8.40
C TYR A 163 8.10 2.22 -9.03
N THR A 164 9.40 2.37 -8.80
CA THR A 164 10.20 3.47 -9.39
C THR A 164 10.15 3.45 -10.91
N THR A 165 10.18 2.26 -11.52
CA THR A 165 10.13 2.09 -12.97
C THR A 165 8.75 2.44 -13.51
N TRP A 166 7.67 1.96 -12.88
CA TRP A 166 6.29 2.27 -13.23
C TRP A 166 5.96 3.76 -13.06
N GLN A 167 6.46 4.40 -11.99
CA GLN A 167 6.30 5.83 -11.76
C GLN A 167 6.97 6.68 -12.84
N ARG A 168 7.99 6.13 -13.53
CA ARG A 168 8.75 6.82 -14.60
C ARG A 168 8.35 6.36 -16.01
N SER A 169 7.43 5.42 -16.15
CA SER A 169 7.08 4.84 -17.45
C SER A 169 6.34 5.82 -18.36
N GLN A 170 5.71 6.84 -17.77
CA GLN A 170 4.94 7.86 -18.46
C GLN A 170 5.15 9.22 -17.79
N ALA A 171 5.12 10.29 -18.57
CA ALA A 171 5.11 11.64 -18.01
C ALA A 171 3.71 11.93 -17.43
N TYR A 172 3.66 12.51 -16.24
CA TYR A 172 2.42 12.83 -15.54
C TYR A 172 2.54 14.19 -14.86
N ALA A 173 1.41 14.87 -14.70
CA ALA A 173 1.31 16.09 -13.89
C ALA A 173 1.33 15.70 -12.42
N LYS A 174 2.17 16.36 -11.61
CA LYS A 174 2.10 16.18 -10.16
C LYS A 174 0.86 16.89 -9.62
N ALA A 175 0.13 16.24 -8.72
CA ALA A 175 -0.90 16.89 -7.93
C ALA A 175 -0.29 18.03 -7.11
N ALA A 176 -0.94 19.19 -7.08
CA ALA A 176 -0.56 20.23 -6.14
C ALA A 176 -1.03 19.81 -4.73
N PRO A 177 -0.32 20.18 -3.65
CA PRO A 177 -0.63 19.72 -2.28
C PRO A 177 -2.08 19.97 -1.83
N ASP A 178 -2.74 20.98 -2.39
CA ASP A 178 -4.10 21.39 -2.01
C ASP A 178 -5.13 21.21 -3.15
N SER A 179 -4.73 20.58 -4.28
CA SER A 179 -5.65 20.38 -5.41
C SER A 179 -6.61 19.21 -5.20
N PHE A 180 -6.23 18.23 -4.38
CA PHE A 180 -7.03 17.03 -4.12
C PHE A 180 -7.11 16.72 -2.63
N ASP A 181 -8.26 16.22 -2.19
CA ASP A 181 -8.48 15.74 -0.83
C ASP A 181 -9.28 14.44 -0.84
N PHE A 182 -9.01 13.55 0.13
CA PHE A 182 -9.69 12.27 0.29
C PHE A 182 -9.58 11.74 1.71
N ASP A 183 -10.55 10.92 2.07
CA ASP A 183 -10.55 10.20 3.34
C ASP A 183 -9.94 8.81 3.20
N LEU A 184 -9.38 8.29 4.28
CA LEU A 184 -8.89 6.92 4.39
C LEU A 184 -9.79 6.15 5.36
N TYR A 185 -10.18 4.92 5.04
CA TYR A 185 -10.97 4.06 5.93
C TYR A 185 -10.45 2.63 5.95
N ALA A 186 -10.58 1.96 7.09
CA ALA A 186 -10.57 0.50 7.11
C ALA A 186 -11.93 0.00 6.61
N SER A 187 -11.99 -1.15 5.92
CA SER A 187 -13.25 -1.65 5.36
C SER A 187 -14.41 -1.72 6.38
N ALA A 188 -14.14 -2.22 7.60
CA ALA A 188 -15.13 -2.28 8.68
C ALA A 188 -15.52 -0.90 9.26
N GLU A 189 -14.65 0.10 9.15
CA GLU A 189 -14.98 1.48 9.50
C GLU A 189 -15.92 2.08 8.44
N TYR A 190 -15.60 1.85 7.16
CA TYR A 190 -16.40 2.33 6.04
C TYR A 190 -17.81 1.73 6.03
N SER A 191 -17.95 0.42 6.24
CA SER A 191 -19.27 -0.23 6.34
C SER A 191 -20.13 0.38 7.45
N ARG A 192 -19.56 0.59 8.64
CA ARG A 192 -20.29 1.21 9.77
C ARG A 192 -20.70 2.66 9.49
N MET A 193 -19.92 3.40 8.73
CA MET A 193 -20.27 4.76 8.32
C MET A 193 -21.49 4.73 7.38
N LEU A 194 -21.49 3.85 6.38
CA LEU A 194 -22.62 3.70 5.45
C LEU A 194 -23.90 3.24 6.14
N GLU A 195 -23.79 2.27 7.06
CA GLU A 195 -24.93 1.79 7.87
C GLU A 195 -25.59 2.93 8.67
N ARG A 196 -24.80 3.85 9.21
CA ARG A 196 -25.32 5.02 9.94
C ARG A 196 -26.03 5.99 9.02
N GLN A 197 -25.42 6.30 7.87
CA GLN A 197 -26.03 7.20 6.88
C GLN A 197 -27.38 6.67 6.39
N TRP A 198 -27.49 5.37 6.15
CA TRP A 198 -28.77 4.74 5.76
C TRP A 198 -29.80 4.66 6.89
N SER A 199 -29.38 4.74 8.16
CA SER A 199 -30.30 4.74 9.31
C SER A 199 -30.84 6.15 9.63
N GLU A 200 -30.23 7.19 9.06
CA GLU A 200 -30.62 8.60 9.24
C GLU A 200 -31.56 9.10 8.12
N GLU A 201 -31.82 8.28 7.09
CA GLU A 201 -32.85 8.45 6.06
C GLU A 201 -34.16 7.73 6.41
#